data_AF-A0A0W0UNT2-F1
#
_entry.id   AF-A0A0W0UNT2-F1
#
_cell.length_a   1.000
_cell.length_b   1.000
_cell.length_c   1.000
_cell.angle_alpha   90.00
_cell.angle_beta   90.00
_cell.angle_gamma   90.00
#
_symmetry.space_group_name_H-M   'P 1'
#
loop_
_entity.id
_entity.type
_entity.pdbx_description
1 polymer ?
#
loop_
_entity_poly.entity_id
_entity_poly.type
_entity_poly.pdbx_seq_one_letter_code
_entity_poly.pdbx_strand_id
1 'polypeptide(L)'
;MSKVNISTWVKNFGFLLEAVIPLDAVQLNVGKKISDFNNNLKLAKDNKEIVRTQAKIIDCKLRQAFSKLSINDFSDPSGFAEMKKASFRVKHYLDVRSTLESYIKNNIEGYKQKELQLRGFQQWLMTAEHLQKAQCYEGAFLVINALLQLDIKFKLTPHLSASDQRKFANHMEMISPSGNFIKLRKEIAQAKSAQKFVPVFLRAKDITTLNYLLEENSNAETKEANFKKKIGILKGIKQEQTQKVPALPDELEKIYQRAQARYGSECHVPAKHIEDKNQFNSSSNKADLPAGNETTHYRVIKIRTEKSTRVYLHNELPSFWQKEYRETVQMEQLISQSSINLAR
;
A
#
# COMPACT_ATOMS: atom_id res chain seq x y z
N MET A 1 -42.65 -1.39 42.08
CA MET A 1 -41.33 -0.88 41.63
C MET A 1 -40.37 -2.07 41.65
N SER A 2 -39.66 -2.51 40.63
CA SER A 2 -39.46 -2.13 39.22
C SER A 2 -39.34 -3.45 38.45
N LYS A 3 -40.14 -3.63 37.39
CA LYS A 3 -39.98 -4.77 36.47
C LYS A 3 -38.65 -4.59 35.75
N VAL A 4 -37.70 -5.48 36.03
CA VAL A 4 -36.41 -5.53 35.35
C VAL A 4 -36.66 -5.89 33.89
N ASN A 5 -36.31 -4.96 33.01
CA ASN A 5 -36.58 -5.00 31.60
C ASN A 5 -35.54 -5.88 30.87
N ILE A 6 -35.93 -7.11 30.55
CA ILE A 6 -35.12 -8.10 29.81
C ILE A 6 -34.69 -7.57 28.41
N SER A 7 -35.32 -6.52 27.87
CA SER A 7 -34.88 -5.86 26.63
C SER A 7 -33.58 -5.05 26.75
N THR A 8 -33.08 -4.84 27.97
CA THR A 8 -31.82 -4.11 28.22
C THR A 8 -30.61 -5.05 28.23
N TRP A 9 -30.83 -6.36 28.36
CA TRP A 9 -29.75 -7.35 28.41
C TRP A 9 -29.39 -7.91 27.02
N VAL A 10 -30.30 -7.82 26.05
CA VAL A 10 -30.10 -8.24 24.64
C VAL A 10 -29.50 -7.13 23.76
N LYS A 11 -29.42 -5.88 24.24
CA LYS A 11 -28.82 -4.76 23.48
C LYS A 11 -27.30 -4.72 23.49
N ASN A 12 -26.64 -5.57 24.27
CA ASN A 12 -25.18 -5.63 24.39
C ASN A 12 -24.52 -6.83 23.70
N PHE A 13 -25.19 -7.49 22.74
CA PHE A 13 -24.59 -8.57 21.96
C PHE A 13 -24.77 -8.39 20.44
N GLY A 14 -23.65 -8.39 19.71
CA GLY A 14 -23.52 -9.16 18.46
C GLY A 14 -23.15 -8.43 17.16
N PHE A 15 -23.25 -7.11 17.06
CA PHE A 15 -23.65 -6.58 15.75
C PHE A 15 -22.88 -5.37 15.19
N LEU A 16 -21.54 -5.34 15.22
CA LEU A 16 -20.78 -4.61 14.19
C LEU A 16 -19.41 -5.28 13.94
N LEU A 17 -19.43 -6.41 13.21
CA LEU A 17 -18.34 -6.89 12.33
C LEU A 17 -17.38 -8.01 12.81
N GLU A 18 -17.86 -9.13 13.38
CA GLU A 18 -17.04 -10.37 13.35
C GLU A 18 -17.08 -11.08 11.98
N ALA A 19 -18.16 -10.87 11.23
CA ALA A 19 -18.29 -11.06 9.80
C ALA A 19 -19.56 -10.28 9.42
N VAL A 20 -19.50 -9.30 8.51
CA VAL A 20 -20.74 -8.69 8.00
C VAL A 20 -20.61 -8.75 6.49
N ILE A 21 -21.14 -9.77 5.83
CA ILE A 21 -22.51 -10.29 5.98
C ILE A 21 -22.50 -11.84 5.91
N PRO A 22 -23.14 -12.58 6.83
CA PRO A 22 -23.74 -13.87 6.52
C PRO A 22 -25.15 -13.60 5.95
N LEU A 23 -25.34 -13.90 4.67
CA LEU A 23 -26.66 -13.90 4.03
C LEU A 23 -27.21 -15.32 4.18
N ASP A 24 -27.91 -15.57 5.29
CA ASP A 24 -28.91 -16.63 5.29
C ASP A 24 -30.19 -16.05 4.69
N ALA A 25 -30.51 -16.51 3.48
CA ALA A 25 -31.82 -16.31 2.86
C ALA A 25 -32.25 -17.62 2.22
N VAL A 26 -32.65 -18.57 3.08
CA VAL A 26 -33.59 -19.62 2.70
C VAL A 26 -34.98 -19.08 3.02
N GLN A 27 -35.86 -19.12 2.01
CA GLN A 27 -37.32 -18.83 2.02
C GLN A 27 -37.75 -17.37 1.74
N LEU A 28 -38.09 -17.03 0.49
CA LEU A 28 -39.46 -17.20 -0.06
C LEU A 28 -39.64 -16.53 -1.43
N ASN A 29 -40.59 -17.11 -2.14
CA ASN A 29 -40.99 -16.84 -3.52
C ASN A 29 -41.63 -15.45 -3.74
N VAL A 30 -41.44 -14.96 -4.97
CA VAL A 30 -42.32 -14.09 -5.78
C VAL A 30 -42.68 -12.70 -5.21
N GLY A 31 -41.89 -11.69 -5.62
CA GLY A 31 -42.18 -10.26 -5.47
C GLY A 31 -41.07 -9.35 -6.01
N LYS A 32 -40.42 -9.75 -7.12
CA LYS A 32 -39.22 -9.12 -7.69
C LYS A 32 -39.58 -7.88 -8.52
N LYS A 33 -39.28 -6.67 -8.02
CA LYS A 33 -38.73 -5.54 -8.79
C LYS A 33 -38.63 -4.23 -7.99
N ILE A 34 -39.46 -4.01 -6.95
CA ILE A 34 -39.45 -2.76 -6.17
C ILE A 34 -38.62 -2.89 -4.87
N SER A 35 -38.59 -4.07 -4.25
CA SER A 35 -37.78 -4.37 -3.06
C SER A 35 -36.27 -4.34 -3.34
N ASP A 36 -35.87 -4.75 -4.55
CA ASP A 36 -34.46 -4.75 -4.97
C ASP A 36 -33.88 -3.33 -5.06
N PHE A 37 -34.67 -2.34 -5.50
CA PHE A 37 -34.20 -0.96 -5.61
C PHE A 37 -33.96 -0.31 -4.26
N ASN A 38 -34.89 -0.47 -3.31
CA ASN A 38 -34.75 0.08 -1.96
C ASN A 38 -33.65 -0.63 -1.14
N ASN A 39 -33.49 -1.94 -1.31
CA ASN A 39 -32.39 -2.69 -0.70
C ASN A 39 -31.04 -2.30 -1.30
N ASN A 40 -30.94 -2.14 -2.62
CA ASN A 40 -29.72 -1.66 -3.28
C ASN A 40 -29.39 -0.21 -2.91
N LEU A 41 -30.40 0.65 -2.70
CA LEU A 41 -30.19 2.03 -2.26
C LEU A 41 -29.72 2.12 -0.81
N LYS A 42 -30.23 1.25 0.07
CA LYS A 42 -29.76 1.12 1.46
C LYS A 42 -28.32 0.56 1.50
N LEU A 43 -28.06 -0.53 0.77
CA LEU A 43 -26.74 -1.12 0.63
C LEU A 43 -25.71 -0.14 0.04
N ALA A 44 -26.12 0.69 -0.92
CA ALA A 44 -25.26 1.71 -1.52
C ALA A 44 -24.98 2.90 -0.58
N LYS A 45 -25.93 3.27 0.30
CA LYS A 45 -25.71 4.26 1.35
C LYS A 45 -24.76 3.71 2.43
N ASP A 46 -24.96 2.45 2.82
CA ASP A 46 -24.15 1.76 3.81
C ASP A 46 -22.70 1.60 3.30
N ASN A 47 -22.50 1.21 2.04
CA ASN A 47 -21.17 1.12 1.42
C ASN A 47 -20.46 2.47 1.34
N LYS A 48 -21.16 3.57 1.03
CA LYS A 48 -20.56 4.91 0.99
C LYS A 48 -20.07 5.35 2.36
N GLU A 49 -20.82 5.05 3.41
CA GLU A 49 -20.43 5.43 4.77
C GLU A 49 -19.27 4.58 5.30
N ILE A 50 -19.26 3.29 4.98
CA ILE A 50 -18.12 2.40 5.27
C ILE A 50 -16.85 2.92 4.57
N VAL A 51 -16.93 3.23 3.27
CA VAL A 51 -15.82 3.78 2.48
C VAL A 51 -15.27 5.07 3.10
N ARG A 52 -16.15 6.00 3.49
CA ARG A 52 -15.75 7.25 4.15
C ARG A 52 -15.09 6.98 5.50
N THR A 53 -15.65 6.07 6.28
CA THR A 53 -15.12 5.69 7.59
C THR A 53 -13.72 5.09 7.45
N GLN A 54 -13.53 4.14 6.53
CA GLN A 54 -12.24 3.51 6.25
C GLN A 54 -11.21 4.55 5.79
N ALA A 55 -11.58 5.42 4.86
CA ALA A 55 -10.71 6.50 4.40
C ALA A 55 -10.33 7.44 5.53
N LYS A 56 -11.28 7.82 6.39
CA LYS A 56 -11.05 8.71 7.52
C LYS A 56 -10.08 8.11 8.54
N ILE A 57 -10.21 6.82 8.87
CA ILE A 57 -9.28 6.12 9.76
C ILE A 57 -7.86 6.16 9.18
N ILE A 58 -7.69 5.79 7.91
CA ILE A 58 -6.39 5.77 7.23
C ILE A 58 -5.76 7.16 7.22
N ASP A 59 -6.48 8.16 6.73
CA ASP A 59 -5.98 9.52 6.59
C ASP A 59 -5.59 10.11 7.96
N CYS A 60 -6.49 10.02 8.95
CA CYS A 60 -6.23 10.55 10.28
C CYS A 60 -5.00 9.88 10.91
N LYS A 61 -4.92 8.55 10.88
CA LYS A 61 -3.85 7.82 11.56
C LYS A 61 -2.48 8.02 10.92
N LEU A 62 -2.43 8.01 9.59
CA LEU A 62 -1.20 8.32 8.87
C LEU A 62 -0.74 9.77 9.14
N ARG A 63 -1.66 10.75 9.14
CA ARG A 63 -1.30 12.14 9.45
C ARG A 63 -0.86 12.34 10.89
N GLN A 64 -1.53 11.68 11.85
CA GLN A 64 -1.14 11.69 13.27
C GLN A 64 0.26 11.09 13.48
N ALA A 65 0.61 10.05 12.74
CA ALA A 65 1.95 9.47 12.79
C ALA A 65 2.99 10.36 12.10
N PHE A 66 2.64 10.90 10.92
CA PHE A 66 3.50 11.79 10.13
C PHE A 66 3.83 13.10 10.85
N SER A 67 2.87 13.70 11.58
CA SER A 67 3.10 14.93 12.33
C SER A 67 4.08 14.76 13.49
N LYS A 68 4.29 13.52 13.95
CA LYS A 68 5.27 13.19 15.00
C LYS A 68 6.69 12.99 14.44
N LEU A 69 6.85 12.79 13.13
CA LEU A 69 8.17 12.68 12.51
C LEU A 69 8.92 14.02 12.64
N SER A 70 10.23 13.95 12.78
CA SER A 70 11.09 15.13 12.80
C SER A 70 11.72 15.38 11.44
N ILE A 71 12.12 16.62 11.19
CA ILE A 71 12.86 16.98 9.96
C ILE A 71 14.20 16.25 9.86
N ASN A 72 14.78 15.85 10.99
CA ASN A 72 16.01 15.05 11.01
C ASN A 72 15.77 13.64 10.45
N ASP A 73 14.61 13.04 10.72
CA ASP A 73 14.23 11.73 10.17
C ASP A 73 14.19 11.75 8.62
N PHE A 74 13.89 12.91 8.02
CA PHE A 74 13.93 13.08 6.58
C PHE A 74 15.30 13.48 6.04
N SER A 75 16.08 14.23 6.83
CA SER A 75 17.42 14.67 6.43
C SER A 75 18.40 13.51 6.30
N ASP A 76 18.23 12.49 7.15
CA ASP A 76 18.80 11.15 7.03
C ASP A 76 17.67 10.11 6.92
N PRO A 77 17.23 9.78 5.70
CA PRO A 77 16.10 8.89 5.47
C PRO A 77 16.44 7.40 5.65
N SER A 78 17.66 7.04 6.07
CA SER A 78 18.09 5.65 6.22
C SER A 78 17.23 4.87 7.21
N GLY A 79 16.68 5.54 8.23
CA GLY A 79 15.77 4.95 9.20
C GLY A 79 14.45 4.47 8.60
N PHE A 80 14.00 5.03 7.47
CA PHE A 80 12.84 4.47 6.79
C PHE A 80 13.19 3.11 6.16
N ALA A 81 14.42 2.94 5.66
CA ALA A 81 14.91 1.74 4.99
C ALA A 81 15.23 0.60 5.93
N GLU A 82 15.91 0.96 7.02
CA GLU A 82 16.54 0.02 7.90
C GLU A 82 15.99 0.25 9.31
N MET A 83 15.18 -0.70 9.79
CA MET A 83 14.54 -0.60 11.10
C MET A 83 15.55 -0.43 12.25
N LYS A 84 16.79 -0.93 12.07
CA LYS A 84 17.91 -0.76 13.02
C LYS A 84 18.36 0.70 13.13
N LYS A 85 18.25 1.49 12.05
CA LYS A 85 18.60 2.92 11.98
C LYS A 85 17.39 3.82 12.27
N ALA A 86 16.18 3.27 12.33
CA ALA A 86 14.96 4.03 12.55
C ALA A 86 14.92 4.68 13.94
N SER A 87 14.63 5.99 13.97
CA SER A 87 14.26 6.66 15.21
C SER A 87 12.93 6.11 15.76
N PHE A 88 12.64 6.34 17.05
CA PHE A 88 11.37 5.90 17.64
C PHE A 88 10.14 6.46 16.88
N ARG A 89 10.26 7.65 16.28
CA ARG A 89 9.19 8.30 15.50
C ARG A 89 8.98 7.59 14.17
N VAL A 90 10.08 7.23 13.49
CA VAL A 90 10.03 6.47 12.25
C VAL A 90 9.47 5.07 12.50
N LYS A 91 9.91 4.39 13.58
CA LYS A 91 9.35 3.10 14.00
C LYS A 91 7.84 3.19 14.19
N HIS A 92 7.37 4.13 15.01
CA HIS A 92 5.95 4.35 15.22
C HIS A 92 5.20 4.66 13.91
N TYR A 93 5.77 5.45 13.00
CA TYR A 93 5.16 5.70 11.69
C TYR A 93 5.01 4.42 10.86
N LEU A 94 6.07 3.61 10.80
CA LEU A 94 6.06 2.34 10.08
C LEU A 94 5.10 1.33 10.72
N ASP A 95 5.01 1.29 12.05
CA ASP A 95 4.08 0.43 12.79
C ASP A 95 2.61 0.80 12.50
N VAL A 96 2.29 2.10 12.49
CA VAL A 96 0.95 2.60 12.13
C VAL A 96 0.62 2.20 10.69
N ARG A 97 1.55 2.40 9.76
CA ARG A 97 1.38 2.04 8.34
C ARG A 97 1.17 0.53 8.17
N SER A 98 1.99 -0.29 8.84
CA SER A 98 1.89 -1.75 8.83
C SER A 98 0.56 -2.24 9.41
N THR A 99 0.14 -1.69 10.55
CA THR A 99 -1.15 -2.00 11.17
C THR A 99 -2.31 -1.74 10.21
N LEU A 100 -2.30 -0.60 9.51
CA LEU A 100 -3.32 -0.27 8.52
C LEU A 100 -3.26 -1.19 7.30
N GLU A 101 -2.07 -1.56 6.83
CA GLU A 101 -1.88 -2.51 5.74
C GLU A 101 -2.44 -3.90 6.10
N SER A 102 -2.08 -4.44 7.27
CA SER A 102 -2.63 -5.69 7.79
C SER A 102 -4.14 -5.61 7.99
N TYR A 103 -4.67 -4.47 8.46
CA TYR A 103 -6.12 -4.26 8.58
C TYR A 103 -6.83 -4.38 7.22
N ILE A 104 -6.29 -3.76 6.17
CA ILE A 104 -6.84 -3.85 4.80
C ILE A 104 -6.79 -5.28 4.30
N LYS A 105 -5.62 -5.93 4.40
CA LYS A 105 -5.43 -7.32 3.91
C LYS A 105 -6.36 -8.28 4.61
N ASN A 106 -6.36 -8.30 5.94
CA ASN A 106 -7.20 -9.22 6.73
C ASN A 106 -8.69 -8.99 6.53
N ASN A 107 -9.12 -7.77 6.19
CA ASN A 107 -10.52 -7.50 5.85
C ASN A 107 -10.97 -8.20 4.56
N ILE A 108 -10.05 -8.62 3.69
CA ILE A 108 -10.34 -9.41 2.48
C ILE A 108 -9.98 -10.88 2.71
N GLU A 109 -8.78 -11.17 3.22
CA GLU A 109 -8.28 -12.54 3.41
C GLU A 109 -9.09 -13.35 4.42
N GLY A 110 -9.73 -12.70 5.39
CA GLY A 110 -10.56 -13.37 6.40
C GLY A 110 -11.82 -14.02 5.83
N TYR A 111 -12.26 -13.65 4.62
CA TYR A 111 -13.42 -14.27 3.99
C TYR A 111 -13.06 -15.61 3.34
N LYS A 112 -13.82 -16.65 3.69
CA LYS A 112 -13.72 -17.98 3.05
C LYS A 112 -14.34 -18.01 1.64
N GLN A 113 -15.39 -17.22 1.43
CA GLN A 113 -16.12 -17.16 0.16
C GLN A 113 -15.50 -16.13 -0.78
N LYS A 114 -15.25 -16.53 -2.03
CA LYS A 114 -14.59 -15.70 -3.04
C LYS A 114 -15.42 -14.45 -3.39
N GLU A 115 -16.74 -14.56 -3.37
CA GLU A 115 -17.66 -13.47 -3.64
C GLU A 115 -17.54 -12.36 -2.57
N LEU A 116 -17.35 -12.74 -1.31
CA LEU A 116 -17.12 -11.79 -0.22
C LEU A 116 -15.73 -11.15 -0.32
N GLN A 117 -14.71 -11.91 -0.73
CA GLN A 117 -13.39 -11.36 -1.02
C GLN A 117 -13.45 -10.31 -2.14
N LEU A 118 -14.19 -10.58 -3.23
CA LEU A 118 -14.38 -9.64 -4.33
C LEU A 118 -15.10 -8.37 -3.89
N ARG A 119 -16.16 -8.49 -3.08
CA ARG A 119 -16.86 -7.31 -2.52
C ARG A 119 -15.93 -6.48 -1.63
N GLY A 120 -15.15 -7.13 -0.76
CA GLY A 120 -14.14 -6.46 0.07
C GLY A 120 -13.10 -5.73 -0.79
N PHE A 121 -12.61 -6.38 -1.84
CA PHE A 121 -11.69 -5.77 -2.80
C PHE A 121 -12.28 -4.52 -3.47
N GLN A 122 -13.51 -4.59 -3.97
CA GLN A 122 -14.21 -3.45 -4.57
C GLN A 122 -14.42 -2.30 -3.59
N GLN A 123 -14.77 -2.60 -2.34
CA GLN A 123 -14.96 -1.60 -1.30
C GLN A 123 -13.66 -0.86 -0.97
N TRP A 124 -12.55 -1.59 -0.84
CA TRP A 124 -11.24 -0.98 -0.63
C TRP A 124 -10.76 -0.20 -1.85
N LEU A 125 -11.09 -0.63 -3.06
CA LEU A 125 -10.83 0.16 -4.27
C LEU A 125 -11.59 1.49 -4.25
N MET A 126 -12.86 1.50 -3.84
CA MET A 126 -13.63 2.74 -3.61
C MET A 126 -13.04 3.60 -2.49
N THR A 127 -12.44 2.99 -1.47
CA THR A 127 -11.73 3.69 -0.39
C THR A 127 -10.47 4.38 -0.90
N ALA A 128 -9.68 3.72 -1.75
CA ALA A 128 -8.55 4.35 -2.42
C ALA A 128 -8.97 5.54 -3.29
N GLU A 129 -10.06 5.40 -4.06
CA GLU A 129 -10.63 6.51 -4.85
C GLU A 129 -11.02 7.69 -3.96
N HIS A 130 -11.62 7.42 -2.80
CA HIS A 130 -12.02 8.45 -1.84
C HIS A 130 -10.81 9.19 -1.27
N LEU A 131 -9.77 8.45 -0.86
CA LEU A 131 -8.50 8.99 -0.37
C LEU A 131 -7.80 9.84 -1.43
N GLN A 132 -7.73 9.37 -2.68
CA GLN A 132 -7.14 10.10 -3.79
C GLN A 132 -7.89 11.42 -4.06
N LYS A 133 -9.22 11.39 -4.10
CA LYS A 133 -10.05 12.62 -4.28
C LYS A 133 -9.88 13.60 -3.11
N ALA A 134 -9.68 13.09 -1.90
CA ALA A 134 -9.35 13.89 -0.72
C ALA A 134 -7.88 14.37 -0.71
N GLN A 135 -7.09 14.03 -1.75
CA GLN A 135 -5.66 14.34 -1.88
C GLN A 135 -4.82 13.73 -0.74
N CYS A 136 -5.27 12.63 -0.15
CA CYS A 136 -4.49 11.77 0.74
C CYS A 136 -3.77 10.70 -0.08
N TYR A 137 -2.68 11.11 -0.75
CA TYR A 137 -1.95 10.22 -1.65
C TYR A 137 -1.19 9.11 -0.92
N GLU A 138 -0.66 9.36 0.29
CA GLU A 138 -0.06 8.30 1.13
C GLU A 138 -1.07 7.19 1.43
N GLY A 139 -2.30 7.57 1.83
CA GLY A 139 -3.37 6.61 2.11
C GLY A 139 -3.84 5.86 0.87
N ALA A 140 -4.04 6.56 -0.24
CA ALA A 140 -4.41 5.92 -1.51
C ALA A 140 -3.32 4.92 -1.96
N PHE A 141 -2.04 5.31 -1.87
CA PHE A 141 -0.92 4.44 -2.21
C PHE A 141 -0.87 3.19 -1.32
N LEU A 142 -1.08 3.35 0.00
CA LEU A 142 -1.15 2.25 0.96
C LEU A 142 -2.23 1.23 0.56
N VAL A 143 -3.46 1.69 0.30
CA VAL A 143 -4.59 0.82 -0.05
C VAL A 143 -4.33 0.09 -1.36
N ILE A 144 -3.90 0.79 -2.42
CA ILE A 144 -3.68 0.16 -3.72
C ILE A 144 -2.54 -0.85 -3.68
N ASN A 145 -1.46 -0.60 -2.92
CA ASN A 145 -0.41 -1.60 -2.74
C ASN A 145 -0.89 -2.83 -1.97
N ALA A 146 -1.75 -2.68 -0.96
CA ALA A 146 -2.35 -3.82 -0.27
C ALA A 146 -3.23 -4.63 -1.24
N LEU A 147 -4.05 -3.97 -2.05
CA LEU A 147 -4.89 -4.62 -3.06
C LEU A 147 -4.06 -5.34 -4.14
N LEU A 148 -2.96 -4.75 -4.61
CA LEU A 148 -2.04 -5.40 -5.54
C LEU A 148 -1.50 -6.71 -4.98
N GLN A 149 -1.06 -6.72 -3.72
CA GLN A 149 -0.56 -7.94 -3.07
C GLN A 149 -1.63 -9.03 -2.97
N LEU A 150 -2.86 -8.64 -2.62
CA LEU A 150 -3.99 -9.56 -2.59
C LEU A 150 -4.34 -10.10 -3.98
N ASP A 151 -4.29 -9.25 -5.01
CA ASP A 151 -4.58 -9.68 -6.38
C ASP A 151 -3.52 -10.65 -6.91
N ILE A 152 -2.25 -10.46 -6.56
CA ILE A 152 -1.18 -11.43 -6.87
C ILE A 152 -1.47 -12.79 -6.21
N LYS A 153 -1.93 -12.77 -4.95
CA LYS A 153 -2.20 -13.98 -4.16
C LYS A 153 -3.47 -14.71 -4.60
N PHE A 154 -4.56 -13.99 -4.83
CA PHE A 154 -5.91 -14.56 -5.03
C PHE A 154 -6.46 -14.39 -6.44
N LYS A 155 -5.79 -13.61 -7.31
CA LYS A 155 -6.21 -13.32 -8.70
C LYS A 155 -7.66 -12.83 -8.77
N LEU A 156 -7.96 -11.76 -8.05
CA LEU A 156 -9.31 -11.21 -7.89
C LEU A 156 -9.74 -10.33 -9.08
N THR A 157 -8.82 -9.58 -9.67
CA THR A 157 -9.09 -8.61 -10.76
C THR A 157 -9.88 -9.21 -11.93
N PRO A 158 -9.56 -10.40 -12.47
CA PRO A 158 -10.31 -10.98 -13.59
C PRO A 158 -11.79 -11.24 -13.30
N HIS A 159 -12.17 -11.32 -12.02
CA HIS A 159 -13.55 -11.58 -11.59
C HIS A 159 -14.33 -10.29 -11.24
N LEU A 160 -13.68 -9.13 -11.33
CA LEU A 160 -14.32 -7.84 -11.12
C LEU A 160 -15.14 -7.42 -12.35
N SER A 161 -16.07 -6.48 -12.15
CA SER A 161 -16.75 -5.82 -13.26
C SER A 161 -15.74 -5.07 -14.16
N ALA A 162 -16.03 -4.93 -15.46
CA ALA A 162 -15.15 -4.18 -16.38
C ALA A 162 -14.92 -2.72 -15.95
N SER A 163 -15.86 -2.13 -15.21
CA SER A 163 -15.69 -0.79 -14.62
C SER A 163 -14.64 -0.80 -13.52
N ASP A 164 -14.71 -1.76 -12.59
CA ASP A 164 -13.78 -1.87 -11.46
C ASP A 164 -12.39 -2.32 -11.89
N GLN A 165 -12.29 -3.19 -12.90
CA GLN A 165 -11.01 -3.54 -13.53
C GLN A 165 -10.31 -2.29 -14.07
N ARG A 166 -11.04 -1.41 -14.77
CA ARG A 166 -10.50 -0.16 -15.30
C ARG A 166 -10.06 0.79 -14.19
N LYS A 167 -10.86 0.92 -13.13
CA LYS A 167 -10.50 1.73 -11.96
C LYS A 167 -9.23 1.21 -11.31
N PHE A 168 -9.14 -0.08 -11.06
CA PHE A 168 -7.94 -0.67 -10.46
C PHE A 168 -6.71 -0.48 -11.36
N ALA A 169 -6.83 -0.70 -12.67
CA ALA A 169 -5.77 -0.44 -13.63
C ALA A 169 -5.30 1.03 -13.63
N ASN A 170 -6.21 2.00 -13.53
CA ASN A 170 -5.87 3.42 -13.45
C ASN A 170 -5.08 3.73 -12.16
N HIS A 171 -5.47 3.15 -11.02
CA HIS A 171 -4.75 3.34 -9.76
C HIS A 171 -3.37 2.68 -9.79
N MET A 172 -3.27 1.47 -10.35
CA MET A 172 -1.99 0.79 -10.60
C MET A 172 -1.06 1.63 -11.46
N GLU A 173 -1.62 2.31 -12.47
CA GLU A 173 -0.86 3.20 -13.32
C GLU A 173 -0.40 4.47 -12.61
N MET A 174 -1.24 5.04 -11.74
CA MET A 174 -0.91 6.18 -10.89
C MET A 174 0.28 5.84 -9.98
N ILE A 175 0.24 4.71 -9.28
CA ILE A 175 1.29 4.31 -8.32
C ILE A 175 2.51 3.65 -8.97
N SER A 176 2.53 3.55 -10.30
CA SER A 176 3.62 2.90 -11.03
C SER A 176 4.95 3.61 -10.78
N PRO A 177 6.06 2.88 -10.52
CA PRO A 177 7.37 3.49 -10.34
C PRO A 177 7.94 4.09 -11.63
N SER A 178 7.39 3.73 -12.80
CA SER A 178 7.87 4.17 -14.12
C SER A 178 8.08 5.68 -14.20
N GLY A 179 9.29 6.07 -14.65
CA GLY A 179 9.66 7.48 -14.77
C GLY A 179 9.70 8.20 -13.42
N ASN A 180 10.14 7.52 -12.35
CA ASN A 180 10.15 8.04 -10.98
C ASN A 180 8.75 8.49 -10.53
N PHE A 181 7.74 7.63 -10.68
CA PHE A 181 6.36 7.91 -10.29
C PHE A 181 5.76 9.14 -11.01
N ILE A 182 6.05 9.30 -12.31
CA ILE A 182 5.69 10.52 -13.05
C ILE A 182 4.20 10.84 -13.03
N LYS A 183 3.33 9.82 -13.04
CA LYS A 183 1.87 10.02 -12.99
C LYS A 183 1.42 10.57 -11.64
N LEU A 184 1.79 9.89 -10.55
CA LEU A 184 1.52 10.35 -9.19
C LEU A 184 2.08 11.75 -8.93
N ARG A 185 3.31 12.03 -9.39
CA ARG A 185 3.92 13.36 -9.25
C ARG A 185 3.17 14.45 -10.01
N LYS A 186 2.72 14.18 -11.24
CA LYS A 186 1.89 15.11 -12.02
C LYS A 186 0.60 15.44 -11.27
N GLU A 187 -0.05 14.44 -10.70
CA GLU A 187 -1.28 14.63 -9.93
C GLU A 187 -1.05 15.46 -8.66
N ILE A 188 0.00 15.14 -7.88
CA ILE A 188 0.40 15.91 -6.68
C ILE A 188 0.74 17.38 -7.02
N ALA A 189 1.35 17.62 -8.19
CA ALA A 189 1.67 18.95 -8.67
C ALA A 189 0.41 19.75 -9.05
N GLN A 190 -0.59 19.10 -9.62
CA GLN A 190 -1.88 19.71 -9.99
C GLN A 190 -2.83 19.89 -8.78
N ALA A 191 -2.56 19.20 -7.67
CA ALA A 191 -3.34 19.28 -6.45
C ALA A 191 -3.29 20.67 -5.80
N LYS A 192 -4.48 21.30 -5.68
CA LYS A 192 -4.67 22.65 -5.14
C LYS A 192 -4.83 22.70 -3.60
N SER A 193 -5.10 21.59 -2.92
CA SER A 193 -5.33 21.62 -1.47
C SER A 193 -4.04 21.88 -0.71
N ALA A 194 -4.10 22.80 0.25
CA ALA A 194 -3.05 22.98 1.25
C ALA A 194 -2.92 21.75 2.19
N GLN A 195 -3.95 20.90 2.25
CA GLN A 195 -3.98 19.69 3.07
C GLN A 195 -3.57 18.43 2.29
N LYS A 196 -3.05 18.53 1.06
CA LYS A 196 -2.60 17.34 0.34
C LYS A 196 -1.55 16.58 1.17
N PHE A 197 -1.68 15.26 1.21
CA PHE A 197 -0.73 14.38 1.91
C PHE A 197 0.16 13.70 0.88
N VAL A 198 1.39 14.18 0.74
CA VAL A 198 2.36 13.61 -0.18
C VAL A 198 2.93 12.33 0.41
N PRO A 199 3.11 11.25 -0.38
CA PRO A 199 3.62 10.02 0.15
C PRO A 199 5.01 10.17 0.77
N VAL A 200 5.17 9.66 2.00
CA VAL A 200 6.42 9.78 2.79
C VAL A 200 7.57 9.12 2.04
N PHE A 201 7.29 8.00 1.38
CA PHE A 201 8.30 7.27 0.62
C PHE A 201 8.87 8.08 -0.56
N LEU A 202 8.07 8.92 -1.23
CA LEU A 202 8.56 9.78 -2.32
C LEU A 202 9.54 10.82 -1.78
N ARG A 203 9.21 11.40 -0.62
CA ARG A 203 10.07 12.39 0.06
C ARG A 203 11.39 11.76 0.51
N ALA A 204 11.33 10.61 1.16
CA ALA A 204 12.51 9.87 1.61
C ALA A 204 13.41 9.49 0.42
N LYS A 205 12.83 8.97 -0.66
CA LYS A 205 13.55 8.64 -1.90
C LYS A 205 14.25 9.87 -2.49
N ASP A 206 13.53 10.99 -2.64
CA ASP A 206 14.10 12.21 -3.23
C ASP A 206 15.26 12.77 -2.40
N ILE A 207 15.13 12.77 -1.07
CA ILE A 207 16.21 13.24 -0.19
C ILE A 207 17.41 12.29 -0.22
N THR A 208 17.18 10.98 -0.32
CA THR A 208 18.27 10.00 -0.46
C THR A 208 19.08 10.23 -1.73
N THR A 209 18.40 10.41 -2.86
CA THR A 209 19.07 10.74 -4.13
C THR A 209 19.84 12.05 -4.02
N LEU A 210 19.28 13.06 -3.36
CA LEU A 210 19.98 14.34 -3.17
C LEU A 210 21.19 14.23 -2.24
N ASN A 211 21.10 13.44 -1.16
CA ASN A 211 22.24 13.19 -0.26
C ASN A 211 23.41 12.55 -1.04
N TYR A 212 23.11 11.51 -1.82
CA TYR A 212 24.09 10.86 -2.69
C TYR A 212 24.74 11.86 -3.67
N LEU A 213 23.95 12.68 -4.37
CA LEU A 213 24.47 13.68 -5.31
C LEU A 213 25.29 14.80 -4.65
N LEU A 214 25.07 15.07 -3.36
CA LEU A 214 25.84 16.06 -2.60
C LEU A 214 27.21 15.50 -2.16
N GLU A 215 27.27 14.19 -1.91
CA GLU A 215 28.50 13.46 -1.58
C GLU A 215 29.37 13.21 -2.80
N GLU A 216 28.78 13.05 -3.99
CA GLU A 216 29.53 12.94 -5.25
C GLU A 216 30.45 14.15 -5.50
N ASN A 217 31.56 13.93 -6.21
CA ASN A 217 32.55 14.93 -6.59
C ASN A 217 32.04 15.88 -7.71
N SER A 218 30.83 16.42 -7.52
CA SER A 218 30.24 17.45 -8.36
C SER A 218 30.84 18.83 -8.08
N ASN A 219 30.81 19.71 -9.08
CA ASN A 219 31.23 21.11 -8.92
C ASN A 219 30.34 21.86 -7.90
N ALA A 220 30.85 23.00 -7.40
CA ALA A 220 30.19 23.79 -6.36
C ALA A 220 28.77 24.25 -6.74
N GLU A 221 28.57 24.64 -8.01
CA GLU A 221 27.28 25.11 -8.52
C GLU A 221 26.20 24.00 -8.48
N THR A 222 26.56 22.78 -8.90
CA THR A 222 25.65 21.63 -8.88
C THR A 222 25.30 21.25 -7.44
N LYS A 223 26.29 21.28 -6.53
CA LYS A 223 26.07 21.02 -5.10
C LYS A 223 25.11 22.04 -4.50
N GLU A 224 25.29 23.33 -4.79
CA GLU A 224 24.39 24.39 -4.33
C GLU A 224 22.96 24.20 -4.85
N ALA A 225 22.79 23.87 -6.14
CA ALA A 225 21.48 23.61 -6.72
C ALA A 225 20.78 22.40 -6.06
N ASN A 226 21.51 21.32 -5.80
CA ASN A 226 20.98 20.12 -5.13
C ASN A 226 20.66 20.39 -3.66
N PHE A 227 21.48 21.18 -2.96
CA PHE A 227 21.21 21.61 -1.60
C PHE A 227 19.94 22.46 -1.52
N LYS A 228 19.76 23.44 -2.41
CA LYS A 228 18.52 24.23 -2.51
C LYS A 228 17.28 23.34 -2.72
N LYS A 229 17.36 22.33 -3.60
CA LYS A 229 16.28 21.35 -3.80
C LYS A 229 15.98 20.58 -2.51
N LYS A 230 17.00 20.06 -1.81
CA LYS A 230 16.84 19.35 -0.53
C LYS A 230 16.15 20.22 0.50
N ILE A 231 16.62 21.45 0.70
CA ILE A 231 16.01 22.43 1.62
C ILE A 231 14.56 22.74 1.23
N GLY A 232 14.26 22.87 -0.07
CA GLY A 232 12.90 23.05 -0.56
C GLY A 232 11.96 21.90 -0.16
N ILE A 233 12.41 20.65 -0.28
CA ILE A 233 11.65 19.47 0.13
C ILE A 233 11.42 19.48 1.66
N LEU A 234 12.47 19.72 2.45
CA LEU A 234 12.38 19.76 3.92
C LEU A 234 11.44 20.86 4.41
N LYS A 235 11.47 22.05 3.80
CA LYS A 235 10.52 23.13 4.09
C LYS A 235 9.08 22.72 3.76
N GLY A 236 8.87 22.05 2.62
CA GLY A 236 7.57 21.52 2.23
C GLY A 236 7.01 20.50 3.23
N ILE A 237 7.85 19.57 3.70
CA ILE A 237 7.48 18.60 4.75
C ILE A 237 7.08 19.34 6.03
N LYS A 238 7.89 20.30 6.47
CA LYS A 238 7.60 21.08 7.69
C LYS A 238 6.25 21.79 7.57
N GLN A 239 5.97 22.43 6.43
CA GLN A 239 4.70 23.10 6.17
C GLN A 239 3.52 22.12 6.19
N GLU A 240 3.68 20.93 5.60
CA GLU A 240 2.67 19.88 5.59
C GLU A 240 2.38 19.36 7.02
N GLN A 241 3.41 19.23 7.87
CA GLN A 241 3.28 18.86 9.28
C GLN A 241 2.58 19.92 10.14
N THR A 242 2.60 21.20 9.74
CA THR A 242 1.85 22.26 10.45
C THR A 242 0.34 22.23 10.18
N GLN A 243 -0.11 21.48 9.17
CA GLN A 243 -1.54 21.36 8.88
C GLN A 243 -2.26 20.69 10.05
N LYS A 244 -3.46 21.20 10.39
CA LYS A 244 -4.26 20.64 11.46
C LYS A 244 -4.57 19.17 11.15
N VAL A 245 -4.07 18.28 11.99
CA VAL A 245 -4.37 16.85 11.89
C VAL A 245 -5.84 16.65 12.30
N PRO A 246 -6.67 16.05 11.44
CA PRO A 246 -8.07 15.79 11.80
C PRO A 246 -8.12 14.84 13.00
N ALA A 247 -8.96 15.18 13.98
CA ALA A 247 -9.26 14.30 15.08
C ALA A 247 -10.10 13.13 14.57
N LEU A 248 -9.74 11.93 15.00
CA LEU A 248 -10.52 10.73 14.71
C LEU A 248 -11.61 10.62 15.80
N PRO A 249 -12.91 10.54 15.43
CA PRO A 249 -13.98 10.34 16.42
C PRO A 249 -13.76 9.08 17.25
N ASP A 250 -14.24 9.08 18.50
CA ASP A 250 -13.99 8.01 19.47
C ASP A 250 -14.42 6.62 18.98
N GLU A 251 -15.52 6.51 18.23
CA GLU A 251 -15.94 5.22 17.67
C GLU A 251 -14.94 4.68 16.63
N LEU A 252 -14.38 5.58 15.82
CA LEU A 252 -13.39 5.22 14.80
C LEU A 252 -12.02 4.95 15.41
N GLU A 253 -11.68 5.67 16.50
CA GLU A 253 -10.50 5.41 17.30
C GLU A 253 -10.53 3.98 17.86
N LYS A 254 -11.67 3.53 18.40
CA LYS A 254 -11.86 2.16 18.87
C LYS A 254 -11.70 1.12 17.77
N ILE A 255 -12.08 1.42 16.52
CA ILE A 255 -11.83 0.52 15.38
C ILE A 255 -10.32 0.40 15.13
N TYR A 256 -9.60 1.52 15.09
CA TYR A 256 -8.15 1.50 14.90
C TYR A 256 -7.43 0.79 16.04
N GLN A 257 -7.78 1.06 17.30
CA GLN A 257 -7.18 0.41 18.46
C GLN A 257 -7.36 -1.11 18.43
N ARG A 258 -8.51 -1.61 17.97
CA ARG A 258 -8.72 -3.04 17.74
C ARG A 258 -7.81 -3.60 16.64
N ALA A 259 -7.65 -2.87 15.53
CA ALA A 259 -6.70 -3.25 14.49
C ALA A 259 -5.25 -3.28 15.04
N GLN A 260 -4.87 -2.28 15.84
CA GLN A 260 -3.56 -2.21 16.46
C GLN A 260 -3.32 -3.34 17.47
N ALA A 261 -4.31 -3.65 18.32
CA ALA A 261 -4.21 -4.77 19.25
C ALA A 261 -4.07 -6.12 18.52
N ARG A 262 -4.68 -6.25 17.35
CA ARG A 262 -4.66 -7.48 16.56
C ARG A 262 -3.41 -7.64 15.69
N TYR A 263 -2.92 -6.55 15.09
CA TYR A 263 -1.89 -6.58 14.05
C TYR A 263 -0.61 -5.81 14.41
N GLY A 264 -0.61 -4.98 15.45
CA GLY A 264 0.52 -4.12 15.81
C GLY A 264 1.77 -4.88 16.24
N SER A 265 1.61 -6.11 16.74
CA SER A 265 2.71 -6.97 17.19
C SER A 265 3.49 -7.62 16.05
N GLU A 266 2.94 -7.65 14.83
CA GLU A 266 3.55 -8.34 13.67
C GLU A 266 4.83 -7.65 13.18
N CYS A 267 5.05 -6.37 13.52
CA CYS A 267 6.26 -5.60 13.14
C CYS A 267 7.49 -5.85 14.01
N HIS A 268 7.37 -6.59 15.12
CA HIS A 268 8.45 -6.78 16.10
C HIS A 268 9.06 -8.18 16.11
N VAL A 269 8.83 -9.02 15.10
CA VAL A 269 9.53 -10.31 15.03
C VAL A 269 10.98 -10.05 14.60
N PRO A 270 11.99 -10.13 15.50
CA PRO A 270 13.37 -10.14 15.06
C PRO A 270 13.54 -11.34 14.14
N ALA A 271 14.15 -11.13 12.97
CA ALA A 271 14.49 -12.21 12.04
C ALA A 271 15.13 -13.35 12.85
N LYS A 272 14.42 -14.48 12.96
CA LYS A 272 15.00 -15.69 13.52
C LYS A 272 16.21 -16.02 12.66
N HIS A 273 17.38 -16.03 13.27
CA HIS A 273 18.59 -16.59 12.69
C HIS A 273 18.26 -17.99 12.19
N ILE A 274 18.12 -18.15 10.88
CA ILE A 274 18.14 -19.46 10.26
C ILE A 274 19.61 -19.84 10.24
N GLU A 275 20.03 -20.62 11.22
CA GLU A 275 21.31 -21.33 11.18
C GLU A 275 21.20 -22.40 10.09
N ASP A 276 21.62 -22.06 8.87
CA ASP A 276 21.87 -23.04 7.83
C ASP A 276 23.09 -23.89 8.24
N LYS A 277 22.82 -25.00 8.91
CA LYS A 277 23.75 -26.14 8.94
C LYS A 277 23.63 -26.90 7.62
N ASN A 278 24.35 -26.45 6.60
CA ASN A 278 24.71 -27.31 5.49
C ASN A 278 26.20 -27.18 5.20
N GLN A 279 26.93 -28.21 5.64
CA GLN A 279 28.30 -28.48 5.23
C GLN A 279 28.33 -28.72 3.72
N PHE A 280 29.00 -27.85 2.98
CA PHE A 280 29.47 -28.15 1.63
C PHE A 280 30.99 -28.00 1.61
N ASN A 281 31.65 -29.07 1.20
CA ASN A 281 33.09 -29.20 1.15
C ASN A 281 33.72 -28.23 0.13
N SER A 282 34.85 -27.67 0.56
CA SER A 282 35.76 -26.77 -0.13
C SER A 282 36.35 -27.36 -1.42
N SER A 283 36.39 -26.57 -2.50
CA SER A 283 37.67 -26.23 -3.15
C SER A 283 37.54 -25.10 -4.19
N SER A 284 38.24 -24.00 -3.92
CA SER A 284 39.16 -23.27 -4.83
C SER A 284 39.02 -21.74 -4.84
N ASN A 285 40.17 -21.13 -4.52
CA ASN A 285 40.70 -19.81 -4.89
C ASN A 285 39.93 -18.54 -4.52
N LYS A 286 40.38 -17.96 -3.40
CA LYS A 286 40.19 -16.59 -2.94
C LYS A 286 40.61 -15.55 -3.99
N ALA A 287 39.69 -14.64 -4.29
CA ALA A 287 40.01 -13.22 -4.41
C ALA A 287 39.11 -12.48 -3.40
N ASP A 288 39.72 -11.65 -2.56
CA ASP A 288 39.06 -10.91 -1.50
C ASP A 288 38.07 -9.88 -2.08
N LEU A 289 36.79 -10.02 -1.74
CA LEU A 289 35.74 -9.02 -1.95
C LEU A 289 35.14 -8.67 -0.58
N PRO A 290 34.87 -7.38 -0.29
CA PRO A 290 34.46 -6.95 1.03
C PRO A 290 33.02 -7.37 1.34
N ALA A 291 32.80 -7.63 2.63
CA ALA A 291 31.55 -8.09 3.22
C ALA A 291 30.35 -7.20 2.89
N GLY A 292 29.25 -7.84 2.46
CA GLY A 292 27.93 -7.21 2.40
C GLY A 292 27.02 -7.76 1.32
N ASN A 293 26.69 -9.05 1.34
CA ASN A 293 25.63 -9.63 0.49
C ASN A 293 24.62 -10.39 1.34
N GLU A 294 23.72 -9.66 2.01
CA GLU A 294 22.39 -10.21 2.25
C GLU A 294 21.65 -10.18 0.90
N THR A 295 21.58 -11.32 0.23
CA THR A 295 20.81 -11.49 -1.01
C THR A 295 19.34 -11.27 -0.72
N THR A 296 18.88 -10.03 -0.88
CA THR A 296 17.47 -9.70 -0.71
C THR A 296 16.68 -10.39 -1.83
N HIS A 297 15.80 -11.33 -1.46
CA HIS A 297 15.03 -12.12 -2.42
C HIS A 297 13.92 -11.26 -3.02
N TYR A 298 14.10 -10.77 -4.25
CA TYR A 298 13.05 -10.07 -4.99
C TYR A 298 12.11 -11.07 -5.66
N ARG A 299 10.79 -10.91 -5.47
CA ARG A 299 9.78 -11.54 -6.34
C ARG A 299 9.55 -10.66 -7.56
N VAL A 300 9.90 -11.16 -8.73
CA VAL A 300 9.63 -10.49 -10.00
C VAL A 300 8.17 -10.74 -10.40
N ILE A 301 7.35 -9.69 -10.48
CA ILE A 301 5.97 -9.76 -10.97
C ILE A 301 5.95 -9.19 -12.39
N LYS A 302 5.58 -10.01 -13.37
CA LYS A 302 5.38 -9.56 -14.75
C LYS A 302 3.87 -9.41 -15.00
N ILE A 303 3.37 -8.18 -15.07
CA ILE A 303 1.98 -7.91 -15.47
C ILE A 303 1.96 -7.72 -16.98
N ARG A 304 1.35 -8.67 -17.69
CA ARG A 304 1.09 -8.56 -19.13
C ARG A 304 -0.28 -7.93 -19.36
N THR A 305 -0.32 -6.86 -20.14
CA THR A 305 -1.52 -6.34 -20.80
C THR A 305 -1.42 -6.62 -22.30
N GLU A 306 -2.52 -6.48 -23.05
CA GLU A 306 -2.54 -6.65 -24.52
C GLU A 306 -1.48 -5.80 -25.23
N LYS A 307 -1.07 -4.68 -24.64
CA LYS A 307 -0.16 -3.68 -25.24
C LYS A 307 1.22 -3.61 -24.58
N SER A 308 1.44 -4.25 -23.44
CA SER A 308 2.72 -4.11 -22.72
C SER A 308 2.95 -5.21 -21.70
N THR A 309 4.21 -5.58 -21.47
CA THR A 309 4.61 -6.32 -20.27
C THR A 309 5.29 -5.35 -19.31
N ARG A 310 4.79 -5.24 -18.08
CA ARG A 310 5.39 -4.46 -17.00
C ARG A 310 6.00 -5.38 -15.97
N VAL A 311 7.24 -5.11 -15.57
CA VAL A 311 7.96 -5.87 -14.55
C VAL A 311 7.99 -5.06 -13.26
N TYR A 312 7.57 -5.66 -12.15
CA TYR A 312 7.65 -5.09 -10.80
C TYR A 312 8.55 -5.98 -9.96
N LEU A 313 9.44 -5.38 -9.18
CA LEU A 313 10.30 -6.10 -8.24
C LEU A 313 9.69 -5.96 -6.85
N HIS A 314 9.07 -7.01 -6.33
CA HIS A 314 8.44 -7.01 -5.02
C HIS A 314 9.35 -7.62 -3.95
N ASN A 315 9.34 -7.05 -2.75
CA ASN A 315 10.03 -7.57 -1.58
C ASN A 315 9.16 -7.31 -0.34
N GLU A 316 9.41 -8.03 0.76
CA GLU A 316 8.68 -7.92 2.04
C GLU A 316 9.08 -6.69 2.86
N LEU A 317 10.20 -6.03 2.53
CA LEU A 317 10.49 -4.68 2.98
C LEU A 317 9.49 -3.70 2.35
N PRO A 318 9.15 -2.57 3.00
CA PRO A 318 8.19 -1.64 2.42
C PRO A 318 8.69 -1.28 1.02
N SER A 319 7.79 -1.35 0.04
CA SER A 319 8.03 -1.40 -1.41
C SER A 319 8.83 -0.23 -2.03
N PHE A 320 9.44 0.64 -1.22
CA PHE A 320 9.93 1.94 -1.64
C PHE A 320 11.42 2.03 -1.98
N TRP A 321 12.23 1.02 -1.65
CA TRP A 321 13.64 0.92 -2.09
C TRP A 321 13.84 0.00 -3.29
N GLN A 322 12.84 -0.11 -4.15
CA GLN A 322 12.99 -0.86 -5.38
C GLN A 322 14.00 -0.15 -6.29
N LYS A 323 15.08 -0.85 -6.65
CA LYS A 323 16.02 -0.45 -7.69
C LYS A 323 15.35 -0.74 -9.04
N GLU A 324 15.11 0.28 -9.87
CA GLU A 324 14.56 0.10 -11.22
C GLU A 324 15.62 -0.53 -12.12
N TYR A 325 15.40 -1.76 -12.59
CA TYR A 325 16.16 -2.33 -13.69
C TYR A 325 15.32 -2.21 -14.97
N ARG A 326 15.84 -1.48 -15.97
CA ARG A 326 15.32 -1.54 -17.33
C ARG A 326 15.99 -2.71 -18.03
N GLU A 327 15.33 -3.86 -18.07
CA GLU A 327 15.65 -4.85 -19.12
C GLU A 327 15.02 -4.36 -20.43
N THR A 328 15.87 -3.87 -21.32
CA THR A 328 15.52 -3.80 -22.74
C THR A 328 15.40 -5.24 -23.21
N VAL A 329 14.16 -5.75 -23.33
CA VAL A 329 13.95 -7.03 -23.99
C VAL A 329 14.29 -6.81 -25.47
N GLN A 330 15.52 -7.13 -25.86
CA GLN A 330 15.78 -7.43 -27.25
C GLN A 330 14.93 -8.67 -27.53
N MET A 331 13.89 -8.53 -28.35
CA MET A 331 13.29 -9.69 -28.99
C MET A 331 14.39 -10.30 -29.85
N GLU A 332 15.09 -11.31 -29.31
CA GLU A 332 15.71 -12.29 -30.19
C GLU A 332 14.57 -12.88 -31.02
N GLN A 333 14.61 -12.51 -32.30
CA GLN A 333 13.81 -13.13 -33.34
C GLN A 333 14.09 -14.64 -33.30
N LEU A 334 13.18 -15.40 -32.72
CA LEU A 334 12.95 -16.79 -33.08
C LEU A 334 12.41 -16.80 -34.53
N ILE A 335 13.29 -16.53 -35.50
CA ILE A 335 13.11 -17.06 -36.83
C ILE A 335 13.45 -18.54 -36.71
N SER A 336 12.41 -19.36 -36.65
CA SER A 336 12.55 -20.80 -36.81
C SER A 336 13.18 -21.07 -38.18
N GLN A 337 14.46 -21.43 -38.20
CA GLN A 337 15.02 -22.23 -39.28
C GLN A 337 14.36 -23.61 -39.22
N SER A 338 13.22 -23.76 -39.88
CA SER A 338 12.62 -25.08 -40.12
C SER A 338 11.69 -25.02 -41.33
N SER A 339 12.25 -24.88 -42.52
CA SER A 339 11.72 -25.49 -43.76
C SER A 339 12.64 -25.19 -44.95
N ILE A 340 13.85 -25.77 -44.92
CA ILE A 340 14.55 -26.16 -46.14
C ILE A 340 14.55 -27.69 -46.13
N ASN A 341 14.03 -28.26 -47.22
CA ASN A 341 13.95 -29.68 -47.59
C ASN A 341 12.75 -30.49 -47.07
N LEU A 342 11.70 -30.58 -47.90
CA LEU A 342 11.16 -31.87 -48.38
C LEU A 342 10.14 -31.67 -49.52
N ALA A 343 10.63 -31.83 -50.75
CA ALA A 343 10.01 -32.44 -51.95
C ALA A 343 8.60 -32.02 -52.43
N ARG A 344 8.52 -31.29 -53.55
CA ARG A 344 8.48 -31.84 -54.92
C ARG A 344 8.67 -30.75 -55.96
#